data_AF-A0A9P8S6L5-F1
#
_entry.id   AF-A0A9P8S6L5-F1
#
_cell.length_a   1.000
_cell.length_b   1.000
_cell.length_c   1.000
_cell.angle_alpha   90.00
_cell.angle_beta   90.00
_cell.angle_gamma   90.00
#
_symmetry.space_group_name_H-M   'P 1'
#
loop_
_entity.id
_entity.type
_entity.pdbx_description
1 polymer ?
#
loop_
_entity_poly.entity_id
_entity_poly.type
_entity_poly.pdbx_seq_one_letter_code
_entity_poly.pdbx_strand_id
1 'polypeptide(L)'
;MDLSQQSIHDVIHPTAAFSKYNSRDTPVGATPLSNAGIPWADSLLNPKNRIDSLCPPKNPLWRIDGCTAFGTQLYAVPLFVDKIPPVRVDVFIPEPATLPADVRDPLDLDVTFYTRDRTRISSLGITSHVLRCLQYWSSAQINMMGIYENLPFGSRIVFENLPKNISEARICVVPTHYLERQLLSVPNLTKYWGEEINLPRTVDINDVVYLSQLHDSVCLVEIEGKTWIFKALTSYTKYLYHELRQLLRMPPHPNVVSRPVHLVTKKCSFGNKTAVVGFTLEYHIYGSLRDLIPFMQLHGQVSLAEKTKWSLQLSSALRHLHNVAHFFYPDLRLDNIVLSESRDAIMVDFEQRGVWCEFAAPEVNAIEYVRLLAIDDEIDPDIRDKYAGILSEMLPGWEQMGQGEDYIWPSRGYNVPWACLTRTEEEACEVYMLGRVLWCIFEASSAPQRAAVWLSYPWEPLVEFPGYTTTPEPIRQLIDACTRGRQIGLSKYIVRKQKKLVMRELEDTEDSTPEQVQQMASDWWTKEIAFSEKWLNERAEGMKRGDWNENYYNRPKLQEVYDALNAYKQQSGYAF
;
A
#
# COMPACT_ATOMS: atom_id res chain seq x y z
N MET A 1 23.72 -1.66 1.34
CA MET A 1 23.04 -1.69 2.65
C MET A 1 21.95 -2.75 2.59
N ASP A 2 21.78 -3.61 3.61
CA ASP A 2 20.72 -4.63 3.60
C ASP A 2 19.34 -3.98 3.76
N LEU A 3 18.32 -4.57 3.13
CA LEU A 3 16.95 -4.10 3.18
C LEU A 3 16.27 -4.55 4.48
N SER A 4 15.84 -3.59 5.28
CA SER A 4 15.16 -3.75 6.57
C SER A 4 14.27 -2.54 6.87
N GLN A 5 13.38 -2.64 7.87
CA GLN A 5 12.60 -1.49 8.33
C GLN A 5 13.51 -0.30 8.71
N GLN A 6 14.63 -0.57 9.41
CA GLN A 6 15.61 0.45 9.75
C GLN A 6 16.22 1.11 8.51
N SER A 7 16.54 0.34 7.46
CA SER A 7 17.06 0.94 6.22
C SER A 7 16.03 1.82 5.50
N ILE A 8 14.72 1.55 5.65
CA ILE A 8 13.68 2.42 5.10
C ILE A 8 13.68 3.76 5.85
N HIS A 9 13.73 3.72 7.18
CA HIS A 9 13.89 4.91 8.02
C HIS A 9 15.15 5.69 7.62
N ASP A 10 16.31 5.03 7.59
CA ASP A 10 17.61 5.69 7.47
C ASP A 10 18.02 6.10 6.05
N VAL A 11 17.27 5.68 5.02
CA VAL A 11 17.61 5.95 3.62
C VAL A 11 16.42 6.50 2.83
N ILE A 12 15.24 5.91 3.00
CA ILE A 12 14.10 6.17 2.11
C ILE A 12 13.13 7.21 2.68
N HIS A 13 13.09 7.41 4.00
CA HIS A 13 12.32 8.47 4.62
C HIS A 13 13.13 9.75 4.81
N PRO A 14 12.48 10.92 4.94
CA PRO A 14 13.16 12.20 5.21
C PRO A 14 13.99 12.20 6.50
N THR A 15 13.71 11.27 7.42
CA THR A 15 14.51 11.07 8.64
C THR A 15 15.98 10.77 8.34
N ALA A 16 16.29 10.23 7.15
CA ALA A 16 17.66 10.03 6.65
C ALA A 16 18.52 11.31 6.62
N ALA A 17 17.93 12.52 6.56
CA ALA A 17 18.69 13.77 6.70
C ALA A 17 19.31 13.96 8.10
N PHE A 18 18.79 13.24 9.10
CA PHE A 18 19.16 13.35 10.51
C PHE A 18 19.75 12.04 11.07
N SER A 19 19.60 10.92 10.35
CA SER A 19 20.25 9.65 10.69
C SER A 19 21.78 9.76 10.56
N LYS A 20 22.50 9.15 11.52
CA LYS A 20 23.97 9.02 11.47
C LYS A 20 24.35 7.58 11.18
N TYR A 21 25.35 7.37 10.32
CA TYR A 21 25.91 6.04 10.13
C TYR A 21 26.64 5.58 11.39
N ASN A 22 26.05 4.61 12.07
CA ASN A 22 26.72 3.88 13.14
C ASN A 22 27.28 2.58 12.57
N SER A 23 28.60 2.53 12.39
CA SER A 23 29.32 1.31 12.00
C SER A 23 29.17 0.13 13.00
N ARG A 24 28.56 0.37 14.16
CA ARG A 24 28.24 -0.64 15.18
C ARG A 24 26.90 -1.35 14.96
N ASP A 25 26.02 -0.78 14.14
CA ASP A 25 24.68 -1.31 13.86
C ASP A 25 24.66 -2.19 12.59
N THR A 26 25.83 -2.54 12.05
CA THR A 26 25.91 -3.63 11.09
C THR A 26 25.38 -4.89 11.78
N PRO A 27 24.31 -5.54 11.29
CA PRO A 27 23.78 -6.72 11.94
C PRO A 27 24.91 -7.73 12.14
N VAL A 28 25.06 -8.16 13.38
CA VAL A 28 26.00 -9.18 13.84
C VAL A 28 25.63 -10.48 13.11
N GLY A 29 26.13 -10.64 11.89
CA GLY A 29 25.72 -11.72 10.99
C GLY A 29 26.56 -11.86 9.73
N ALA A 30 27.22 -10.79 9.28
CA ALA A 30 28.24 -10.90 8.23
C ALA A 30 29.59 -11.31 8.82
N THR A 31 29.68 -12.49 9.45
CA THR A 31 30.97 -13.14 9.57
C THR A 31 31.32 -13.66 8.18
N PRO A 32 32.42 -13.24 7.53
CA PRO A 32 32.95 -14.03 6.43
C PRO A 32 33.27 -15.38 7.06
N LEU A 33 32.54 -16.43 6.68
CA LEU A 33 32.95 -17.79 7.02
C LEU A 33 34.33 -17.95 6.40
N SER A 34 35.37 -17.79 7.23
CA SER A 34 36.71 -18.18 6.85
C SER A 34 36.59 -19.63 6.43
N ASN A 35 37.01 -19.96 5.20
CA ASN A 35 37.04 -21.32 4.66
C ASN A 35 38.03 -22.25 5.42
N ALA A 36 38.31 -21.99 6.69
CA ALA A 36 38.90 -22.94 7.61
C ALA A 36 37.82 -23.95 8.03
N GLY A 37 38.11 -25.24 7.86
CA GLY A 37 37.15 -26.33 7.95
C GLY A 37 36.23 -26.27 9.16
N ILE A 38 34.98 -25.82 8.93
CA ILE A 38 33.91 -25.89 9.90
C ILE A 38 33.69 -27.37 10.22
N PRO A 39 33.74 -27.79 11.50
CA PRO A 39 33.47 -29.17 11.88
C PRO A 39 32.14 -29.65 11.27
N TRP A 40 32.06 -30.91 10.83
CA TRP A 40 30.82 -31.45 10.26
C TRP A 40 29.61 -31.27 11.18
N ALA A 41 29.83 -31.27 12.50
CA ALA A 41 28.78 -31.02 13.48
C ALA A 41 28.16 -29.60 13.38
N ASP A 42 28.89 -28.61 12.90
CA ASP A 42 28.46 -27.21 12.83
C ASP A 42 28.26 -26.74 11.38
N SER A 43 28.63 -27.59 10.41
CA SER A 43 28.43 -27.32 9.00
C SER A 43 26.95 -27.15 8.67
N LEU A 44 26.61 -26.11 7.90
CA LEU A 44 25.31 -25.98 7.24
C LEU A 44 25.04 -27.14 6.28
N LEU A 45 26.08 -27.90 5.88
CA LEU A 45 25.89 -29.09 5.08
C LEU A 45 25.37 -30.28 5.87
N ASN A 46 25.43 -30.26 7.20
CA ASN A 46 24.87 -31.30 8.04
C ASN A 46 23.35 -31.17 8.12
N PRO A 47 22.57 -32.22 7.77
CA PRO A 47 21.11 -32.17 7.80
C PRO A 47 20.51 -31.67 9.12
N LYS A 48 21.15 -31.96 10.26
CA LYS A 48 20.67 -31.52 11.58
C LYS A 48 20.67 -29.99 11.76
N ASN A 49 21.48 -29.28 10.97
CA ASN A 49 21.65 -27.84 11.03
C ASN A 49 20.85 -27.11 9.93
N ARG A 50 20.07 -27.84 9.12
CA ARG A 50 19.27 -27.28 8.02
C ARG A 50 17.79 -27.27 8.38
N ILE A 51 17.03 -26.45 7.67
CA ILE A 51 15.58 -26.62 7.62
C ILE A 51 15.30 -27.93 6.88
N ASP A 52 14.57 -28.83 7.55
CA ASP A 52 14.33 -30.20 7.10
C ASP A 52 13.73 -30.27 5.69
N SER A 53 12.76 -29.40 5.40
CA SER A 53 12.15 -29.33 4.06
C SER A 53 11.47 -28.00 3.78
N LEU A 54 11.67 -27.51 2.55
CA LEU A 54 10.97 -26.35 1.97
C LEU A 54 9.95 -26.76 0.91
N CYS A 55 9.67 -28.06 0.77
CA CYS A 55 8.58 -28.53 -0.08
C CYS A 55 7.24 -28.27 0.62
N PRO A 56 6.20 -27.79 -0.07
CA PRO A 56 4.87 -27.68 0.51
C PRO A 56 4.37 -29.02 1.09
N PRO A 57 3.53 -29.01 2.15
CA PRO A 57 2.88 -30.21 2.65
C PRO A 57 2.03 -30.87 1.56
N LYS A 58 2.03 -32.22 1.48
CA LYS A 58 1.24 -32.96 0.47
C LYS A 58 -0.28 -32.78 0.64
N ASN A 59 -0.74 -32.79 1.89
CA ASN A 59 -2.14 -32.58 2.27
C ASN A 59 -2.17 -31.39 3.26
N PRO A 60 -2.09 -30.16 2.75
CA PRO A 60 -1.97 -29.00 3.62
C PRO A 60 -3.29 -28.75 4.38
N LEU A 61 -3.18 -28.50 5.68
CA LEU A 61 -4.29 -27.98 6.50
C LEU A 61 -4.47 -26.46 6.36
N TRP A 62 -3.52 -25.79 5.72
CA TRP A 62 -3.47 -24.34 5.60
C TRP A 62 -3.05 -23.91 4.21
N ARG A 63 -3.40 -22.69 3.84
CA ARG A 63 -2.99 -22.02 2.61
C ARG A 63 -2.57 -20.60 2.91
N ILE A 64 -1.54 -20.10 2.24
CA ILE A 64 -1.16 -18.69 2.30
C ILE A 64 -1.64 -17.99 1.03
N ASP A 65 -2.43 -16.94 1.19
CA ASP A 65 -2.97 -16.16 0.06
C ASP A 65 -2.13 -14.93 -0.29
N GLY A 66 -1.20 -14.51 0.57
CA GLY A 66 -0.28 -13.39 0.32
C GLY A 66 0.36 -12.87 1.61
N CYS A 67 0.98 -11.70 1.54
CA CYS A 67 1.59 -11.05 2.70
C CYS A 67 1.50 -9.51 2.66
N THR A 68 1.70 -8.89 3.82
CA THR A 68 1.87 -7.43 4.01
C THR A 68 2.90 -7.16 5.11
N ALA A 69 3.00 -5.91 5.57
CA ALA A 69 3.87 -5.48 6.66
C ALA A 69 5.32 -5.94 6.46
N PHE A 70 5.87 -5.64 5.28
CA PHE A 70 7.24 -6.02 4.92
C PHE A 70 7.55 -7.53 5.05
N GLY A 71 6.53 -8.37 4.84
CA GLY A 71 6.68 -9.83 4.84
C GLY A 71 6.44 -10.47 6.20
N THR A 72 6.15 -9.68 7.25
CA THR A 72 5.91 -10.19 8.61
C THR A 72 4.47 -10.65 8.86
N GLN A 73 3.52 -10.22 8.04
CA GLN A 73 2.11 -10.61 8.14
C GLN A 73 1.70 -11.44 6.92
N LEU A 74 1.25 -12.67 7.14
CA LEU A 74 0.85 -13.66 6.13
C LEU A 74 -0.65 -13.96 6.23
N TYR A 75 -1.35 -13.98 5.09
CA TYR A 75 -2.78 -14.28 5.04
C TYR A 75 -3.00 -15.80 5.03
N ALA A 76 -3.10 -16.39 6.21
CA ALA A 76 -3.30 -17.82 6.38
C ALA A 76 -4.78 -18.21 6.37
N VAL A 77 -5.11 -19.24 5.61
CA VAL A 77 -6.46 -19.75 5.42
C VAL A 77 -6.51 -21.22 5.85
N PRO A 78 -7.32 -21.60 6.84
CA PRO A 78 -7.51 -22.99 7.21
C PRO A 78 -8.30 -23.74 6.11
N LEU A 79 -7.81 -24.91 5.72
CA LEU A 79 -8.40 -25.77 4.69
C LEU A 79 -9.27 -26.90 5.28
N PHE A 80 -9.27 -27.06 6.60
CA PHE A 80 -10.11 -28.02 7.32
C PHE A 80 -11.49 -27.43 7.69
N VAL A 81 -11.76 -26.18 7.32
CA VAL A 81 -13.05 -25.50 7.44
C VAL A 81 -13.66 -25.38 6.04
N ASP A 82 -14.82 -26.00 5.80
CA ASP A 82 -15.45 -26.01 4.47
C ASP A 82 -15.93 -24.61 4.03
N LYS A 83 -16.70 -23.94 4.89
CA LYS A 83 -17.16 -22.56 4.68
C LYS A 83 -16.62 -21.66 5.76
N ILE A 84 -15.53 -20.97 5.45
CA ILE A 84 -14.87 -20.09 6.40
C ILE A 84 -15.41 -18.65 6.28
N PRO A 85 -15.88 -18.05 7.39
CA PRO A 85 -16.19 -16.63 7.41
C PRO A 85 -14.90 -15.80 7.27
N PRO A 86 -14.94 -14.61 6.64
CA PRO A 86 -13.76 -13.76 6.46
C PRO A 86 -13.39 -13.02 7.77
N VAL A 87 -13.09 -13.76 8.84
CA VAL A 87 -12.77 -13.22 10.18
C VAL A 87 -11.38 -12.58 10.30
N ARG A 88 -10.55 -12.69 9.25
CA ARG A 88 -9.20 -12.09 9.14
C ARG A 88 -8.24 -12.53 10.26
N VAL A 89 -8.04 -13.84 10.39
CA VAL A 89 -7.07 -14.41 11.35
C VAL A 89 -5.72 -14.61 10.65
N ASP A 90 -4.91 -13.55 10.66
CA ASP A 90 -3.64 -13.50 9.92
C ASP A 90 -2.48 -14.05 10.78
N VAL A 91 -1.43 -14.56 10.13
CA VAL A 91 -0.21 -15.07 10.77
C VAL A 91 0.84 -13.97 10.84
N PHE A 92 1.48 -13.81 12.00
CA PHE A 92 2.54 -12.85 12.25
C PHE A 92 3.84 -13.59 12.59
N ILE A 93 4.92 -13.27 11.88
CA ILE A 93 6.25 -13.83 12.11
C ILE A 93 7.22 -12.78 12.67
N PRO A 94 8.33 -13.19 13.31
CA PRO A 94 9.36 -12.25 13.76
C PRO A 94 9.94 -11.44 12.59
N GLU A 95 10.38 -10.21 12.89
CA GLU A 95 11.01 -9.33 11.92
C GLU A 95 12.25 -10.00 11.30
N PRO A 96 12.34 -10.12 9.96
CA PRO A 96 13.45 -10.79 9.28
C PRO A 96 14.84 -10.34 9.72
N ALA A 97 15.02 -9.03 9.96
CA ALA A 97 16.30 -8.47 10.39
C ALA A 97 16.77 -8.96 11.77
N THR A 98 15.86 -9.47 12.60
CA THR A 98 16.17 -10.02 13.94
C THR A 98 16.57 -11.50 13.90
N LEU A 99 16.44 -12.16 12.74
CA LEU A 99 16.68 -13.59 12.59
C LEU A 99 18.10 -13.90 12.09
N PRO A 100 18.70 -15.02 12.54
CA PRO A 100 19.98 -15.50 12.04
C PRO A 100 19.99 -15.71 10.52
N ALA A 101 21.12 -15.42 9.86
CA ALA A 101 21.28 -15.55 8.40
C ALA A 101 21.00 -16.97 7.88
N ASP A 102 21.35 -17.99 8.66
CA ASP A 102 21.14 -19.40 8.34
C ASP A 102 19.67 -19.87 8.48
N VAL A 103 18.78 -18.99 8.93
CA VAL A 103 17.31 -19.13 8.85
C VAL A 103 16.76 -18.19 7.78
N ARG A 104 17.24 -16.94 7.74
CA ARG A 104 16.76 -15.89 6.85
C ARG A 104 16.98 -16.20 5.37
N ASP A 105 18.20 -16.60 5.01
CA ASP A 105 18.57 -16.83 3.60
C ASP A 105 17.82 -18.05 3.00
N PRO A 106 17.75 -19.23 3.66
CA PRO A 106 17.03 -20.37 3.08
C PRO A 106 15.50 -20.19 3.01
N LEU A 107 14.94 -19.26 3.79
CA LEU A 107 13.50 -18.96 3.79
C LEU A 107 13.12 -17.83 2.84
N ASP A 108 14.07 -17.27 2.10
CA ASP A 108 13.86 -16.13 1.19
C ASP A 108 13.19 -14.93 1.88
N LEU A 109 13.45 -14.72 3.18
CA LEU A 109 12.74 -13.69 3.96
C LEU A 109 12.94 -12.29 3.38
N ASP A 110 14.12 -12.01 2.81
CA ASP A 110 14.38 -10.72 2.20
C ASP A 110 13.51 -10.46 0.95
N VAL A 111 13.08 -11.53 0.27
CA VAL A 111 12.18 -11.44 -0.90
C VAL A 111 10.75 -11.13 -0.49
N THR A 112 10.35 -11.58 0.70
CA THR A 112 9.01 -11.32 1.27
C THR A 112 8.78 -9.85 1.60
N PHE A 113 9.86 -9.09 1.79
CA PHE A 113 9.81 -7.66 2.10
C PHE A 113 9.06 -6.86 1.02
N TYR A 114 9.33 -7.19 -0.25
CA TYR A 114 8.85 -6.45 -1.42
C TYR A 114 7.91 -7.27 -2.33
N THR A 115 7.61 -8.52 -2.00
CA THR A 115 6.69 -9.35 -2.78
C THR A 115 5.32 -9.37 -2.08
N ARG A 116 4.23 -9.14 -2.83
CA ARG A 116 2.87 -9.08 -2.26
C ARG A 116 1.89 -10.09 -2.88
N ASP A 117 2.09 -10.48 -4.14
CA ASP A 117 1.17 -11.36 -4.85
C ASP A 117 1.32 -12.82 -4.41
N ARG A 118 0.17 -13.50 -4.41
CA ARG A 118 0.03 -14.90 -4.02
C ARG A 118 0.97 -15.84 -4.78
N THR A 119 1.06 -15.67 -6.09
CA THR A 119 1.79 -16.59 -6.97
C THR A 119 3.27 -16.57 -6.62
N ARG A 120 3.90 -15.39 -6.55
CA ARG A 120 5.33 -15.28 -6.19
C ARG A 120 5.57 -15.68 -4.74
N ILE A 121 4.74 -15.23 -3.79
CA ILE A 121 4.90 -15.60 -2.36
C ILE A 121 4.80 -17.10 -2.14
N SER A 122 3.91 -17.80 -2.85
CA SER A 122 3.72 -19.24 -2.69
C SER A 122 4.96 -20.07 -3.03
N SER A 123 5.89 -19.50 -3.81
CA SER A 123 7.14 -20.14 -4.20
C SER A 123 8.29 -19.94 -3.21
N LEU A 124 8.14 -19.03 -2.23
CA LEU A 124 9.18 -18.68 -1.26
C LEU A 124 9.31 -19.73 -0.16
N GLY A 125 10.54 -19.95 0.32
CA GLY A 125 10.84 -20.91 1.38
C GLY A 125 10.03 -20.67 2.66
N ILE A 126 9.82 -19.41 3.05
CA ILE A 126 9.03 -19.04 4.22
C ILE A 126 7.59 -19.58 4.16
N THR A 127 6.97 -19.59 2.99
CA THR A 127 5.57 -20.00 2.85
C THR A 127 5.45 -21.49 3.16
N SER A 128 6.31 -22.29 2.55
CA SER A 128 6.38 -23.73 2.84
C SER A 128 6.71 -24.00 4.30
N HIS A 129 7.63 -23.23 4.90
CA HIS A 129 8.04 -23.40 6.28
C HIS A 129 6.92 -23.07 7.27
N VAL A 130 6.26 -21.92 7.11
CA VAL A 130 5.10 -21.52 7.92
C VAL A 130 3.97 -22.54 7.78
N LEU A 131 3.66 -23.00 6.57
CA LEU A 131 2.65 -24.03 6.35
C LEU A 131 2.98 -25.34 7.10
N ARG A 132 4.25 -25.74 7.15
CA ARG A 132 4.68 -26.94 7.91
C ARG A 132 4.60 -26.74 9.42
N CYS A 133 5.02 -25.58 9.92
CA CYS A 133 4.89 -25.24 11.34
C CYS A 133 3.42 -25.21 11.76
N LEU A 134 2.56 -24.56 10.97
CA LEU A 134 1.12 -24.57 11.19
C LEU A 134 0.57 -26.00 11.12
N GLN A 135 0.93 -26.79 10.11
CA GLN A 135 0.51 -28.19 9.98
C GLN A 135 0.85 -29.01 11.23
N TYR A 136 2.07 -28.90 11.75
CA TYR A 136 2.51 -29.58 12.96
C TYR A 136 1.74 -29.10 14.19
N TRP A 137 1.68 -27.79 14.41
CA TRP A 137 0.97 -27.15 15.51
C TRP A 137 -0.51 -27.55 15.55
N SER A 138 -1.13 -27.58 14.37
CA SER A 138 -2.53 -27.96 14.15
C SER A 138 -2.81 -29.40 14.49
N SER A 139 -1.92 -30.31 14.06
CA SER A 139 -2.07 -31.74 14.28
C SER A 139 -1.91 -32.13 15.75
N ALA A 140 -1.28 -31.27 16.55
CA ALA A 140 -1.13 -31.43 17.98
C ALA A 140 -2.35 -30.93 18.79
N GLN A 141 -3.33 -30.24 18.17
CA GLN A 141 -4.50 -29.72 18.87
C GLN A 141 -5.62 -30.76 18.96
N ILE A 142 -6.28 -30.85 20.12
CA ILE A 142 -7.43 -31.75 20.35
C ILE A 142 -8.69 -31.25 19.64
N ASN A 143 -8.94 -29.94 19.67
CA ASN A 143 -10.07 -29.31 18.97
C ASN A 143 -9.57 -28.12 18.15
N MET A 144 -9.18 -28.40 16.90
CA MET A 144 -8.66 -27.38 16.01
C MET A 144 -9.74 -26.35 15.58
N MET A 145 -10.96 -26.81 15.36
CA MET A 145 -12.09 -25.95 14.98
C MET A 145 -12.42 -24.95 16.09
N GLY A 146 -12.28 -25.37 17.34
CA GLY A 146 -12.51 -24.55 18.53
C GLY A 146 -11.65 -23.29 18.59
N ILE A 147 -10.51 -23.25 17.89
CA ILE A 147 -9.68 -22.04 17.81
C ILE A 147 -10.46 -20.89 17.19
N TYR A 148 -11.35 -21.15 16.22
CA TYR A 148 -12.12 -20.13 15.50
C TYR A 148 -13.46 -19.80 16.18
N GLU A 149 -13.87 -20.57 17.16
CA GLU A 149 -15.12 -20.33 17.89
C GLU A 149 -14.98 -19.06 18.75
N ASN A 150 -15.88 -18.09 18.53
CA ASN A 150 -15.95 -16.84 19.29
C ASN A 150 -14.68 -15.95 19.22
N LEU A 151 -13.79 -16.14 18.24
CA LEU A 151 -12.66 -15.24 18.06
C LEU A 151 -13.13 -13.82 17.69
N PRO A 152 -12.50 -12.78 18.26
CA PRO A 152 -12.65 -11.42 17.76
C PRO A 152 -12.24 -11.32 16.29
N PHE A 153 -12.93 -10.48 15.54
CA PHE A 153 -12.48 -10.10 14.20
C PHE A 153 -11.04 -9.56 14.23
N GLY A 154 -10.19 -9.95 13.27
CA GLY A 154 -8.80 -9.49 13.19
C GLY A 154 -7.86 -10.10 14.24
N SER A 155 -8.23 -11.25 14.85
CA SER A 155 -7.35 -12.00 15.76
C SER A 155 -6.08 -12.47 15.05
N ARG A 156 -5.02 -12.79 15.81
CA ARG A 156 -3.69 -13.08 15.23
C ARG A 156 -3.20 -14.46 15.62
N ILE A 157 -2.54 -15.15 14.69
CA ILE A 157 -1.68 -16.31 15.00
C ILE A 157 -0.24 -15.81 15.02
N VAL A 158 0.41 -15.81 16.17
CA VAL A 158 1.74 -15.22 16.34
C VAL A 158 2.78 -16.32 16.49
N PHE A 159 3.81 -16.25 15.65
CA PHE A 159 5.04 -17.03 15.80
C PHE A 159 6.01 -16.23 16.67
N GLU A 160 6.33 -16.74 17.86
CA GLU A 160 7.33 -16.11 18.73
C GLU A 160 8.76 -16.37 18.25
N ASN A 161 8.95 -17.39 17.42
CA ASN A 161 10.22 -17.76 16.80
C ASN A 161 9.99 -18.42 15.42
N LEU A 162 11.06 -18.48 14.61
CA LEU A 162 11.12 -19.26 13.38
C LEU A 162 12.28 -20.27 13.45
N PRO A 163 12.06 -21.45 14.06
CA PRO A 163 13.11 -22.46 14.23
C PRO A 163 13.28 -23.32 12.97
N LYS A 164 14.50 -23.85 12.75
CA LYS A 164 14.76 -24.78 11.65
C LYS A 164 13.97 -26.09 11.78
N ASN A 165 13.81 -26.57 13.01
CA ASN A 165 12.98 -27.71 13.35
C ASN A 165 11.54 -27.25 13.68
N ILE A 166 10.59 -27.68 12.87
CA ILE A 166 9.18 -27.26 12.97
C ILE A 166 8.53 -27.63 14.32
N SER A 167 9.02 -28.67 15.01
CA SER A 167 8.45 -29.07 16.31
C SER A 167 8.79 -28.09 17.44
N GLU A 168 9.76 -27.21 17.23
CA GLU A 168 10.21 -26.21 18.20
C GLU A 168 9.53 -24.85 17.98
N ALA A 169 8.62 -24.76 17.00
CA ALA A 169 7.88 -23.54 16.70
C ALA A 169 6.91 -23.22 17.87
N ARG A 170 7.04 -22.01 18.42
CA ARG A 170 6.14 -21.49 19.45
C ARG A 170 5.11 -20.61 18.79
N ILE A 171 3.88 -21.10 18.76
CA ILE A 171 2.74 -20.46 18.11
C ILE A 171 1.65 -20.23 19.15
N CYS A 172 1.16 -19.00 19.22
CA CYS A 172 0.03 -18.63 20.07
C CYS A 172 -1.05 -17.88 19.28
N VAL A 173 -2.28 -17.91 19.77
CA VAL A 173 -3.40 -17.16 19.20
C VAL A 173 -3.67 -15.97 20.12
N VAL A 174 -3.66 -14.76 19.55
CA VAL A 174 -3.86 -13.50 20.27
C VAL A 174 -5.21 -12.89 19.85
N PRO A 175 -6.21 -12.87 20.75
CA PRO A 175 -7.50 -12.24 20.49
C PRO A 175 -7.41 -10.71 20.38
N THR A 176 -7.96 -10.13 19.31
CA THR A 176 -7.91 -8.68 19.04
C THR A 176 -9.18 -7.97 19.54
N HIS A 177 -9.49 -8.09 20.85
CA HIS A 177 -10.70 -7.47 21.43
C HIS A 177 -10.72 -5.93 21.32
N TYR A 178 -9.54 -5.30 21.29
CA TYR A 178 -9.46 -3.85 21.17
C TYR A 178 -10.00 -3.35 19.82
N LEU A 179 -9.82 -4.11 18.74
CA LEU A 179 -10.34 -3.78 17.42
C LEU A 179 -11.87 -3.79 17.42
N GLU A 180 -12.48 -4.87 17.95
CA GLU A 180 -13.93 -4.95 18.07
C GLU A 180 -14.51 -3.81 18.91
N ARG A 181 -13.79 -3.30 19.91
CA ARG A 181 -14.21 -2.14 20.70
C ARG A 181 -14.33 -0.87 19.85
N GLN A 182 -13.41 -0.65 18.92
CA GLN A 182 -13.36 0.53 18.04
C GLN A 182 -14.41 0.50 16.92
N LEU A 183 -14.82 -0.70 16.48
CA LEU A 183 -15.79 -0.84 15.40
C LEU A 183 -17.16 -0.25 15.77
N LEU A 184 -17.84 0.35 14.79
CA LEU A 184 -19.13 1.00 14.95
C LEU A 184 -20.27 0.03 14.62
N SER A 185 -21.39 0.19 15.31
CA SER A 185 -22.64 -0.50 14.98
C SER A 185 -23.46 0.31 13.96
N VAL A 186 -24.41 -0.32 13.28
CA VAL A 186 -25.35 0.37 12.36
C VAL A 186 -26.07 1.55 13.03
N PRO A 187 -26.58 1.44 14.29
CA PRO A 187 -27.14 2.58 15.01
C PRO A 187 -26.15 3.73 15.20
N ASN A 188 -24.88 3.46 15.47
CA ASN A 188 -23.86 4.50 15.61
C ASN A 188 -23.57 5.19 14.26
N LEU A 189 -23.49 4.41 13.16
CA LEU A 189 -23.32 4.98 11.82
C LEU A 189 -24.50 5.88 11.44
N THR A 190 -25.73 5.43 11.70
CA THR A 190 -26.95 6.22 11.46
C THR A 190 -26.95 7.51 12.30
N LYS A 191 -26.56 7.42 13.58
CA LYS A 191 -26.43 8.59 14.46
C LYS A 191 -25.39 9.59 13.97
N TYR A 192 -24.25 9.12 13.47
CA TYR A 192 -23.20 9.99 12.96
C TYR A 192 -23.59 10.63 11.63
N TRP A 193 -24.07 9.83 10.68
CA TRP A 193 -24.22 10.29 9.31
C TRP A 193 -25.60 10.84 8.96
N GLY A 194 -26.57 10.72 9.86
CA GLY A 194 -27.95 11.15 9.64
C GLY A 194 -28.76 10.14 8.83
N GLU A 195 -30.07 10.37 8.77
CA GLU A 195 -31.01 9.51 8.04
C GLU A 195 -30.95 9.71 6.51
N GLU A 196 -30.29 10.77 6.04
CA GLU A 196 -30.10 11.05 4.62
C GLU A 196 -29.14 10.07 3.92
N ILE A 197 -28.29 9.38 4.69
CA ILE A 197 -27.38 8.36 4.16
C ILE A 197 -28.08 7.00 4.21
N ASN A 198 -28.50 6.52 3.05
CA ASN A 198 -29.09 5.20 2.89
C ASN A 198 -28.03 4.10 3.11
N LEU A 199 -28.01 3.50 4.30
CA LEU A 199 -27.16 2.35 4.60
C LEU A 199 -27.64 1.09 3.85
N PRO A 200 -26.73 0.29 3.26
CA PRO A 200 -27.11 -0.95 2.62
C PRO A 200 -27.55 -2.00 3.65
N ARG A 201 -28.20 -3.07 3.15
CA ARG A 201 -28.65 -4.18 4.02
C ARG A 201 -27.45 -4.82 4.75
N THR A 202 -27.69 -5.31 5.96
CA THR A 202 -26.68 -6.02 6.75
C THR A 202 -26.65 -7.51 6.42
N VAL A 203 -25.46 -8.11 6.41
CA VAL A 203 -25.24 -9.55 6.32
C VAL A 203 -24.38 -9.97 7.51
N ASP A 204 -24.70 -11.07 8.19
CA ASP A 204 -23.85 -11.61 9.25
C ASP A 204 -22.57 -12.18 8.63
N ILE A 205 -21.42 -11.93 9.23
CA ILE A 205 -20.13 -12.42 8.75
C ILE A 205 -20.10 -13.93 8.57
N ASN A 206 -20.90 -14.68 9.33
CA ASN A 206 -21.01 -16.14 9.22
C ASN A 206 -21.77 -16.60 7.97
N ASP A 207 -22.55 -15.71 7.36
CA ASP A 207 -23.24 -15.95 6.07
C ASP A 207 -22.38 -15.54 4.87
N VAL A 208 -21.17 -15.04 5.10
CA VAL A 208 -20.20 -14.65 4.07
C VAL A 208 -19.15 -15.73 3.94
N VAL A 209 -18.95 -16.27 2.74
CA VAL A 209 -17.95 -17.30 2.48
C VAL A 209 -16.69 -16.66 1.90
N TYR A 210 -15.55 -16.82 2.58
CA TYR A 210 -14.27 -16.35 2.07
C TYR A 210 -13.78 -17.21 0.89
N LEU A 211 -13.26 -16.56 -0.16
CA LEU A 211 -12.67 -17.23 -1.33
C LEU A 211 -11.14 -17.05 -1.37
N SER A 212 -10.66 -15.80 -1.27
CA SER A 212 -9.23 -15.47 -1.28
C SER A 212 -8.93 -14.05 -0.78
N GLN A 213 -7.73 -13.81 -0.28
CA GLN A 213 -7.22 -12.47 0.03
C GLN A 213 -6.55 -11.89 -1.23
N LEU A 214 -6.94 -10.68 -1.63
CA LEU A 214 -6.34 -9.98 -2.79
C LEU A 214 -5.32 -8.92 -2.36
N HIS A 215 -5.60 -8.21 -1.27
CA HIS A 215 -4.75 -7.15 -0.72
C HIS A 215 -4.94 -7.06 0.81
N ASP A 216 -4.22 -6.19 1.52
CA ASP A 216 -4.31 -6.05 2.99
C ASP A 216 -5.72 -5.73 3.52
N SER A 217 -6.53 -5.00 2.76
CA SER A 217 -7.89 -4.59 3.11
C SER A 217 -8.98 -5.29 2.31
N VAL A 218 -8.61 -6.11 1.32
CA VAL A 218 -9.53 -6.60 0.28
C VAL A 218 -9.53 -8.13 0.18
N CYS A 219 -10.70 -8.72 0.44
CA CYS A 219 -10.98 -10.14 0.25
C CYS A 219 -11.95 -10.33 -0.92
N LEU A 220 -11.83 -11.46 -1.61
CA LEU A 220 -12.87 -11.99 -2.47
C LEU A 220 -13.77 -12.90 -1.63
N VAL A 221 -15.08 -12.69 -1.68
CA VAL A 221 -16.06 -13.45 -0.91
C VAL A 221 -17.24 -13.86 -1.79
N GLU A 222 -17.99 -14.85 -1.33
CA GLU A 222 -19.29 -15.24 -1.88
C GLU A 222 -20.40 -14.93 -0.87
N ILE A 223 -21.48 -14.31 -1.37
CA ILE A 223 -22.73 -14.09 -0.64
C ILE A 223 -23.86 -14.47 -1.58
N GLU A 224 -24.72 -15.40 -1.15
CA GLU A 224 -25.89 -15.87 -1.91
C GLU A 224 -25.52 -16.36 -3.34
N GLY A 225 -24.36 -17.02 -3.49
CA GLY A 225 -23.88 -17.56 -4.78
C GLY A 225 -23.30 -16.52 -5.74
N LYS A 226 -23.15 -15.25 -5.31
CA LYS A 226 -22.49 -14.19 -6.09
C LYS A 226 -21.17 -13.79 -5.44
N THR A 227 -20.16 -13.60 -6.27
CA THR A 227 -18.84 -13.11 -5.85
C THR A 227 -18.84 -11.60 -5.63
N TRP A 228 -18.22 -11.16 -4.55
CA TRP A 228 -18.08 -9.76 -4.16
C TRP A 228 -16.68 -9.45 -3.68
N ILE A 229 -16.30 -8.18 -3.76
CA ILE A 229 -15.19 -7.65 -2.98
C ILE A 229 -15.70 -7.38 -1.57
N PHE A 230 -15.06 -7.93 -0.56
CA PHE A 230 -15.27 -7.57 0.84
C PHE A 230 -14.09 -6.75 1.33
N LYS A 231 -14.37 -5.49 1.69
CA LYS A 231 -13.39 -4.55 2.20
C LYS A 231 -13.48 -4.46 3.72
N ALA A 232 -12.38 -4.74 4.40
CA ALA A 232 -12.29 -4.76 5.85
C ALA A 232 -10.87 -4.52 6.35
N LEU A 233 -10.75 -3.81 7.47
CA LEU A 233 -9.47 -3.40 8.03
C LEU A 233 -9.26 -3.97 9.43
N THR A 234 -8.06 -4.53 9.67
CA THR A 234 -7.64 -5.05 10.98
C THR A 234 -6.87 -4.03 11.82
N SER A 235 -6.64 -2.83 11.28
CA SER A 235 -6.01 -1.67 11.93
C SER A 235 -6.53 -0.38 11.29
N TYR A 236 -6.48 0.73 12.03
CA TYR A 236 -6.92 2.05 11.55
C TYR A 236 -8.30 2.05 10.88
N THR A 237 -9.32 1.54 11.57
CA THR A 237 -10.68 1.34 11.02
C THR A 237 -11.36 2.66 10.62
N LYS A 238 -10.88 3.81 11.12
CA LYS A 238 -11.35 5.14 10.68
C LYS A 238 -11.35 5.32 9.16
N TYR A 239 -10.36 4.78 8.44
CA TYR A 239 -10.28 4.88 6.98
C TYR A 239 -11.41 4.10 6.28
N LEU A 240 -11.78 2.94 6.83
CA LEU A 240 -12.88 2.10 6.32
C LEU A 240 -14.22 2.84 6.37
N TYR A 241 -14.53 3.43 7.53
CA TYR A 241 -15.77 4.16 7.74
C TYR A 241 -15.83 5.46 6.94
N HIS A 242 -14.69 6.13 6.78
CA HIS A 242 -14.60 7.30 5.91
C HIS A 242 -14.92 6.93 4.46
N GLU A 243 -14.25 5.92 3.91
CA GLU A 243 -14.52 5.45 2.55
C GLU A 243 -15.98 5.03 2.38
N LEU A 244 -16.51 4.19 3.28
CA LEU A 244 -17.90 3.74 3.26
C LEU A 244 -18.85 4.94 3.15
N ARG A 245 -18.67 5.95 4.01
CA ARG A 245 -19.51 7.15 3.98
C ARG A 245 -19.41 7.89 2.66
N GLN A 246 -18.19 8.10 2.16
CA GLN A 246 -17.98 8.86 0.93
C GLN A 246 -18.60 8.16 -0.27
N LEU A 247 -18.46 6.84 -0.38
CA LEU A 247 -19.09 6.06 -1.45
C LEU A 247 -20.62 6.09 -1.38
N LEU A 248 -21.22 6.07 -0.17
CA LEU A 248 -22.67 6.16 -0.03
C LEU A 248 -23.21 7.55 -0.42
N ARG A 249 -22.50 8.63 -0.04
CA ARG A 249 -22.92 10.01 -0.30
C ARG A 249 -22.68 10.46 -1.74
N MET A 250 -21.59 10.00 -2.36
CA MET A 250 -21.17 10.45 -3.67
C MET A 250 -22.21 10.17 -4.76
N PRO A 251 -22.53 11.14 -5.65
CA PRO A 251 -23.33 10.87 -6.83
C PRO A 251 -22.67 9.81 -7.72
N PRO A 252 -23.42 8.87 -8.32
CA PRO A 252 -22.84 7.79 -9.11
C PRO A 252 -22.12 8.31 -10.36
N HIS A 253 -21.03 7.64 -10.76
CA HIS A 253 -20.31 7.89 -11.99
C HIS A 253 -19.83 6.55 -12.58
N PRO A 254 -19.91 6.32 -13.91
CA PRO A 254 -19.63 5.02 -14.53
C PRO A 254 -18.18 4.54 -14.36
N ASN A 255 -17.23 5.45 -14.14
CA ASN A 255 -15.80 5.15 -13.95
C ASN A 255 -15.33 5.25 -12.50
N VAL A 256 -16.28 5.25 -11.55
CA VAL A 256 -16.02 5.16 -10.12
C VAL A 256 -16.74 3.93 -9.59
N VAL A 257 -16.13 3.21 -8.65
CA VAL A 257 -16.70 2.00 -8.08
C VAL A 257 -18.16 2.19 -7.65
N SER A 258 -18.98 1.18 -7.92
CA SER A 258 -20.39 1.15 -7.53
C SER A 258 -20.56 1.36 -6.01
N ARG A 259 -21.73 1.86 -5.62
CA ARG A 259 -22.07 1.99 -4.20
C ARG A 259 -21.95 0.66 -3.44
N PRO A 260 -21.56 0.69 -2.15
CA PRO A 260 -21.56 -0.48 -1.28
C PRO A 260 -22.91 -1.21 -1.27
N VAL A 261 -22.87 -2.54 -1.37
CA VAL A 261 -24.08 -3.37 -1.53
C VAL A 261 -24.54 -4.00 -0.22
N HIS A 262 -23.59 -4.34 0.66
CA HIS A 262 -23.86 -4.93 1.97
C HIS A 262 -22.97 -4.28 3.04
N LEU A 263 -23.51 -4.14 4.25
CA LEU A 263 -22.70 -3.99 5.46
C LEU A 263 -22.48 -5.39 6.06
N VAL A 264 -21.24 -5.81 6.21
CA VAL A 264 -20.94 -7.09 6.88
C VAL A 264 -20.82 -6.82 8.37
N THR A 265 -21.56 -7.57 9.16
CA THR A 265 -21.67 -7.38 10.60
C THR A 265 -21.21 -8.61 11.37
N LYS A 266 -20.62 -8.40 12.54
CA LYS A 266 -20.24 -9.47 13.46
C LYS A 266 -20.76 -9.14 14.85
N LYS A 267 -21.35 -10.14 15.51
CA LYS A 267 -21.58 -10.07 16.96
C LYS A 267 -20.23 -10.16 17.68
N CYS A 268 -19.85 -9.06 18.32
CA CYS A 268 -18.60 -8.97 19.09
C CYS A 268 -18.68 -9.91 20.29
N SER A 269 -17.53 -10.52 20.63
CA SER A 269 -17.45 -11.46 21.76
C SER A 269 -17.58 -10.74 23.11
N PHE A 270 -17.37 -9.42 23.13
CA PHE A 270 -17.50 -8.56 24.31
C PHE A 270 -18.60 -7.52 24.14
N GLY A 271 -19.43 -7.33 25.18
CA GLY A 271 -20.40 -6.23 25.26
C GLY A 271 -21.67 -6.37 24.41
N ASN A 272 -21.95 -7.54 23.82
CA ASN A 272 -23.14 -7.82 22.99
C ASN A 272 -23.34 -6.86 21.79
N LYS A 273 -22.31 -6.10 21.40
CA LYS A 273 -22.36 -5.20 20.25
C LYS A 273 -22.38 -6.01 18.95
N THR A 274 -23.24 -5.65 18.01
CA THR A 274 -23.12 -6.10 16.63
C THR A 274 -22.45 -4.99 15.84
N ALA A 275 -21.20 -5.20 15.46
CA ALA A 275 -20.36 -4.21 14.82
C ALA A 275 -20.30 -4.44 13.31
N VAL A 276 -20.20 -3.35 12.54
CA VAL A 276 -19.90 -3.37 11.12
C VAL A 276 -18.40 -3.61 10.98
N VAL A 277 -18.02 -4.77 10.46
CA VAL A 277 -16.60 -5.14 10.26
C VAL A 277 -16.08 -4.69 8.90
N GLY A 278 -16.99 -4.40 7.97
CA GLY A 278 -16.67 -3.96 6.62
C GLY A 278 -17.89 -3.90 5.72
N PHE A 279 -17.66 -3.75 4.42
CA PHE A 279 -18.72 -3.64 3.43
C PHE A 279 -18.31 -4.32 2.12
N THR A 280 -19.28 -4.59 1.26
CA THR A 280 -19.00 -5.23 -0.03
C THR A 280 -19.17 -4.30 -1.22
N LEU A 281 -18.29 -4.47 -2.21
CA LEU A 281 -18.30 -3.78 -3.50
C LEU A 281 -18.39 -4.79 -4.65
N GLU A 282 -18.76 -4.30 -5.83
CA GLU A 282 -18.75 -5.11 -7.06
C GLU A 282 -17.35 -5.67 -7.34
N TYR A 283 -17.31 -6.93 -7.81
CA TYR A 283 -16.08 -7.57 -8.22
C TYR A 283 -15.84 -7.39 -9.72
N HIS A 284 -14.67 -6.83 -10.05
CA HIS A 284 -14.20 -6.64 -11.41
C HIS A 284 -13.14 -7.68 -11.76
N ILE A 285 -13.50 -8.62 -12.64
CA ILE A 285 -12.75 -9.88 -12.86
C ILE A 285 -11.33 -9.69 -13.41
N TYR A 286 -11.10 -8.64 -14.18
CA TYR A 286 -9.78 -8.38 -14.79
C TYR A 286 -8.74 -7.85 -13.79
N GLY A 287 -9.15 -7.47 -12.58
CA GLY A 287 -8.25 -6.92 -11.58
C GLY A 287 -7.68 -5.56 -11.98
N SER A 288 -6.52 -5.24 -11.40
CA SER A 288 -5.88 -3.92 -11.53
C SER A 288 -5.17 -3.74 -12.88
N LEU A 289 -5.25 -2.52 -13.41
CA LEU A 289 -4.57 -2.10 -14.63
C LEU A 289 -3.04 -2.17 -14.48
N ARG A 290 -2.50 -2.10 -13.25
CA ARG A 290 -1.07 -2.22 -12.94
C ARG A 290 -0.46 -3.50 -13.50
N ASP A 291 -1.08 -4.65 -13.23
CA ASP A 291 -0.57 -5.94 -13.68
C ASP A 291 -1.03 -6.26 -15.10
N LEU A 292 -2.19 -5.73 -15.48
CA LEU A 292 -2.85 -6.07 -16.73
C LEU A 292 -2.24 -5.34 -17.94
N ILE A 293 -1.95 -4.04 -17.84
CA ILE A 293 -1.50 -3.26 -19.00
C ILE A 293 -0.14 -3.72 -19.55
N PRO A 294 0.89 -4.03 -18.73
CA PRO A 294 2.16 -4.52 -19.25
C PRO A 294 2.01 -5.91 -19.87
N PHE A 295 1.20 -6.76 -19.23
CA PHE A 295 0.87 -8.08 -19.76
C PHE A 295 0.20 -7.98 -21.14
N MET A 296 -0.81 -7.12 -21.29
CA MET A 296 -1.48 -6.89 -22.58
C MET A 296 -0.51 -6.32 -23.61
N GLN A 297 0.37 -5.40 -23.23
CA GLN A 297 1.37 -4.82 -24.14
C GLN A 297 2.35 -5.87 -24.66
N LEU A 298 2.85 -6.74 -23.80
CA LEU A 298 3.75 -7.84 -24.18
C LEU A 298 3.12 -8.81 -25.17
N HIS A 299 1.79 -8.98 -25.11
CA HIS A 299 1.04 -9.87 -26.01
C HIS A 299 0.38 -9.14 -27.19
N GLY A 300 0.64 -7.84 -27.37
CA GLY A 300 0.03 -7.04 -28.45
C GLY A 300 -1.49 -6.90 -28.33
N GLN A 301 -2.03 -6.98 -27.11
CA GLN A 301 -3.46 -6.99 -26.79
C GLN A 301 -4.00 -5.64 -26.29
N VAL A 302 -3.18 -4.58 -26.26
CA VAL A 302 -3.61 -3.22 -25.90
C VAL A 302 -3.33 -2.25 -27.05
N SER A 303 -4.39 -1.57 -27.48
CA SER A 303 -4.34 -0.56 -28.52
C SER A 303 -4.18 0.86 -27.96
N LEU A 304 -3.75 1.79 -28.82
CA LEU A 304 -3.69 3.21 -28.48
C LEU A 304 -5.09 3.81 -28.25
N ALA A 305 -6.10 3.23 -28.91
CA ALA A 305 -7.51 3.55 -28.71
C ALA A 305 -7.96 3.19 -27.28
N GLU A 306 -7.64 1.99 -26.79
CA GLU A 306 -7.94 1.57 -25.41
C GLU A 306 -7.21 2.43 -24.38
N LYS A 307 -5.91 2.71 -24.59
CA LYS A 307 -5.14 3.63 -23.74
C LYS A 307 -5.82 5.00 -23.64
N THR A 308 -6.23 5.56 -24.78
CA THR A 308 -6.96 6.85 -24.85
C THR A 308 -8.32 6.78 -24.15
N LYS A 309 -9.07 5.68 -24.33
CA LYS A 309 -10.37 5.44 -23.66
C LYS A 309 -10.22 5.47 -22.15
N TRP A 310 -9.27 4.70 -21.59
CA TRP A 310 -9.03 4.67 -20.15
C TRP A 310 -8.61 6.04 -19.61
N SER A 311 -7.74 6.75 -20.32
CA SER A 311 -7.33 8.12 -19.95
C SER A 311 -8.51 9.09 -19.87
N LEU A 312 -9.43 9.04 -20.84
CA LEU A 312 -10.65 9.86 -20.83
C LEU A 312 -11.58 9.51 -19.67
N GLN A 313 -11.77 8.22 -19.41
CA GLN A 313 -12.61 7.71 -18.33
C GLN A 313 -12.10 8.16 -16.96
N LEU A 314 -10.78 8.06 -16.73
CA LEU A 314 -10.14 8.50 -15.48
C LEU A 314 -10.21 10.03 -15.33
N SER A 315 -9.96 10.78 -16.40
CA SER A 315 -10.09 12.24 -16.36
C SER A 315 -11.53 12.69 -16.08
N SER A 316 -12.52 12.00 -16.63
CA SER A 316 -13.94 12.23 -16.33
C SER A 316 -14.26 11.93 -14.86
N ALA A 317 -13.78 10.79 -14.35
CA ALA A 317 -13.99 10.40 -12.96
C ALA A 317 -13.38 11.42 -11.98
N LEU A 318 -12.14 11.85 -12.20
CA LEU A 318 -11.51 12.88 -11.37
C LEU A 318 -12.28 14.20 -11.41
N ARG A 319 -12.73 14.65 -12.59
CA ARG A 319 -13.59 15.85 -12.71
C ARG A 319 -14.88 15.70 -11.91
N HIS A 320 -15.48 14.51 -11.89
CA HIS A 320 -16.67 14.23 -11.11
C HIS A 320 -16.39 14.29 -9.61
N LEU A 321 -15.32 13.65 -9.14
CA LEU A 321 -14.89 13.71 -7.74
C LEU A 321 -14.62 15.16 -7.33
N HIS A 322 -13.94 15.91 -8.19
CA HIS A 322 -13.55 17.28 -7.91
C HIS A 322 -14.75 18.25 -7.91
N ASN A 323 -15.53 18.27 -8.98
CA ASN A 323 -16.52 19.33 -9.20
C ASN A 323 -17.92 18.97 -8.66
N VAL A 324 -18.24 17.68 -8.54
CA VAL A 324 -19.58 17.21 -8.18
C VAL A 324 -19.61 16.61 -6.79
N ALA A 325 -18.69 15.68 -6.48
CA ALA A 325 -18.65 15.03 -5.17
C ALA A 325 -18.00 15.91 -4.09
N HIS A 326 -17.25 16.94 -4.50
CA HIS A 326 -16.41 17.78 -3.62
C HIS A 326 -15.52 16.92 -2.72
N PHE A 327 -14.89 15.93 -3.34
CA PHE A 327 -13.95 14.99 -2.75
C PHE A 327 -12.60 15.15 -3.42
N PHE A 328 -11.51 14.77 -2.74
CA PHE A 328 -10.18 14.65 -3.32
C PHE A 328 -9.77 13.18 -3.31
N TYR A 329 -9.09 12.73 -4.37
CA TYR A 329 -8.65 11.34 -4.49
C TYR A 329 -7.14 11.25 -4.34
N PRO A 330 -6.62 10.97 -3.13
CA PRO A 330 -5.21 11.22 -2.81
C PRO A 330 -4.25 10.17 -3.37
N ASP A 331 -4.74 8.99 -3.77
CA ASP A 331 -3.90 7.84 -4.09
C ASP A 331 -4.14 7.34 -5.53
N LEU A 332 -3.96 8.25 -6.50
CA LEU A 332 -4.14 7.95 -7.92
C LEU A 332 -2.95 7.21 -8.51
N ARG A 333 -3.13 5.88 -8.65
CA ARG A 333 -2.16 4.94 -9.21
C ARG A 333 -2.86 3.79 -9.93
N LEU A 334 -2.13 3.03 -10.73
CA LEU A 334 -2.71 1.91 -11.49
C LEU A 334 -3.24 0.77 -10.61
N ASP A 335 -2.69 0.58 -9.41
CA ASP A 335 -3.18 -0.38 -8.41
C ASP A 335 -4.67 -0.16 -8.09
N ASN A 336 -5.07 1.12 -8.05
CA ASN A 336 -6.41 1.54 -7.65
C ASN A 336 -7.34 1.78 -8.87
N ILE A 337 -6.95 1.26 -10.03
CA ILE A 337 -7.74 1.28 -11.26
C ILE A 337 -7.96 -0.16 -11.71
N VAL A 338 -9.22 -0.59 -11.77
CA VAL A 338 -9.59 -1.94 -12.25
C VAL A 338 -10.39 -1.85 -13.54
N LEU A 339 -10.48 -2.95 -14.29
CA LEU A 339 -11.30 -3.00 -15.50
C LEU A 339 -12.63 -3.72 -15.28
N SER A 340 -13.73 -3.08 -15.70
CA SER A 340 -15.05 -3.71 -15.79
C SER A 340 -15.07 -4.85 -16.82
N GLU A 341 -16.16 -5.63 -16.87
CA GLU A 341 -16.35 -6.67 -17.89
C GLU A 341 -16.25 -6.10 -19.32
N SER A 342 -16.74 -4.88 -19.53
CA SER A 342 -16.65 -4.10 -20.78
C SER A 342 -15.29 -3.42 -21.00
N ARG A 343 -14.29 -3.72 -20.16
CA ARG A 343 -12.95 -3.11 -20.16
C ARG A 343 -12.99 -1.58 -20.01
N ASP A 344 -13.91 -1.08 -19.20
CA ASP A 344 -13.91 0.31 -18.77
C ASP A 344 -13.05 0.47 -17.52
N ALA A 345 -12.30 1.56 -17.43
CA ALA A 345 -11.51 1.88 -16.26
C ALA A 345 -12.43 2.32 -15.11
N ILE A 346 -12.30 1.67 -13.96
CA ILE A 346 -13.05 1.94 -12.73
C ILE A 346 -12.07 2.31 -11.63
N MET A 347 -12.21 3.52 -11.07
CA MET A 347 -11.47 3.93 -9.88
C MET A 347 -12.04 3.23 -8.64
N VAL A 348 -11.16 2.60 -7.86
CA VAL A 348 -11.48 1.92 -6.60
C VAL A 348 -10.63 2.51 -5.47
N ASP A 349 -10.74 1.97 -4.27
CA ASP A 349 -9.89 2.33 -3.12
C ASP A 349 -9.87 3.82 -2.78
N PHE A 350 -10.93 4.28 -2.11
CA PHE A 350 -11.10 5.66 -1.65
C PHE A 350 -10.62 5.81 -0.20
N GLU A 351 -9.82 4.87 0.30
CA GLU A 351 -9.16 4.98 1.61
C GLU A 351 -8.11 6.10 1.57
N GLN A 352 -8.19 7.04 2.49
CA GLN A 352 -7.29 8.20 2.53
C GLN A 352 -6.02 7.94 3.35
N ARG A 353 -5.40 6.76 3.19
CA ARG A 353 -4.29 6.30 4.04
C ARG A 353 -2.94 6.95 3.75
N GLY A 354 -2.72 7.44 2.54
CA GLY A 354 -1.47 8.10 2.18
C GLY A 354 -1.33 8.25 0.67
N VAL A 355 -0.21 8.80 0.23
CA VAL A 355 0.16 8.93 -1.17
C VAL A 355 1.53 8.34 -1.37
N TRP A 356 1.71 7.57 -2.43
CA TRP A 356 3.05 7.10 -2.80
C TRP A 356 3.84 8.29 -3.35
N CYS A 357 4.99 8.59 -2.75
CA CYS A 357 5.80 9.75 -3.11
C CYS A 357 6.16 9.79 -4.60
N GLU A 358 6.26 8.61 -5.23
CA GLU A 358 6.46 8.44 -6.66
C GLU A 358 5.32 9.03 -7.48
N PHE A 359 4.05 8.85 -7.10
CA PHE A 359 2.90 9.40 -7.82
C PHE A 359 2.55 10.82 -7.37
N ALA A 360 2.79 11.14 -6.10
CA ALA A 360 2.45 12.40 -5.45
C ALA A 360 3.02 13.63 -6.15
N ALA A 361 2.24 14.71 -6.13
CA ALA A 361 2.70 16.04 -6.49
C ALA A 361 3.78 16.54 -5.50
N PRO A 362 4.75 17.35 -5.94
CA PRO A 362 5.79 17.89 -5.05
C PRO A 362 5.22 18.70 -3.88
N GLU A 363 4.06 19.34 -4.04
CA GLU A 363 3.34 20.04 -2.98
C GLU A 363 2.88 19.08 -1.87
N VAL A 364 2.28 17.94 -2.25
CA VAL A 364 1.84 16.89 -1.33
C VAL A 364 3.06 16.27 -0.64
N ASN A 365 4.12 15.98 -1.40
CA ASN A 365 5.36 15.43 -0.86
C ASN A 365 6.01 16.37 0.16
N ALA A 366 6.08 17.68 -0.11
CA ALA A 366 6.65 18.65 0.83
C ALA A 366 5.94 18.60 2.20
N ILE A 367 4.61 18.50 2.20
CA ILE A 367 3.83 18.43 3.44
C ILE A 367 3.96 17.04 4.09
N GLU A 368 3.97 15.96 3.30
CA GLU A 368 4.16 14.61 3.82
C GLU A 368 5.55 14.43 4.45
N TYR A 369 6.59 15.04 3.90
CA TYR A 369 7.93 14.98 4.49
C TYR A 369 7.97 15.65 5.86
N VAL A 370 7.36 16.84 5.98
CA VAL A 370 7.21 17.52 7.27
C VAL A 370 6.39 16.66 8.24
N ARG A 371 5.30 16.03 7.76
CA ARG A 371 4.49 15.10 8.58
C ARG A 371 5.30 13.94 9.12
N LEU A 372 6.08 13.27 8.27
CA LEU A 372 6.91 12.14 8.68
C LEU A 372 7.91 12.56 9.76
N LEU A 373 8.57 13.72 9.58
CA LEU A 373 9.50 14.25 10.58
C LEU A 373 8.81 14.69 11.88
N ALA A 374 7.56 15.15 11.82
CA ALA A 374 6.82 15.61 13.00
C ALA A 374 6.29 14.46 13.89
N ILE A 375 6.19 13.24 13.36
CA ILE A 375 5.67 12.07 14.10
C ILE A 375 6.75 11.03 14.43
N ASP A 376 7.98 11.23 13.94
CA ASP A 376 9.04 10.28 14.14
C ASP A 376 9.64 10.42 15.55
N ASP A 377 9.66 9.31 16.29
CA ASP A 377 10.14 9.25 17.67
C ASP A 377 11.63 8.92 17.79
N GLU A 378 12.32 8.62 16.68
CA GLU A 378 13.75 8.26 16.66
C GLU A 378 14.66 9.46 16.38
N ILE A 379 14.15 10.53 15.76
CA ILE A 379 14.91 11.76 15.52
C ILE A 379 14.96 12.69 16.74
N ASP A 380 15.85 13.69 16.70
CA ASP A 380 16.01 14.68 17.77
C ASP A 380 14.67 15.41 18.09
N PRO A 381 14.22 15.44 19.36
CA PRO A 381 12.99 16.10 19.76
C PRO A 381 12.87 17.56 19.29
N ASP A 382 13.96 18.33 19.28
CA ASP A 382 13.93 19.73 18.84
C ASP A 382 13.62 19.84 17.33
N ILE A 383 14.08 18.85 16.54
CA ILE A 383 13.80 18.75 15.11
C ILE A 383 12.34 18.34 14.89
N ARG A 384 11.87 17.33 15.62
CA ARG A 384 10.47 16.88 15.58
C ARG A 384 9.52 18.04 15.91
N ASP A 385 9.81 18.77 16.99
CA ASP A 385 8.98 19.89 17.47
C ASP A 385 8.97 21.06 16.47
N LYS A 386 10.09 21.33 15.78
CA LYS A 386 10.15 22.28 14.66
C LYS A 386 9.13 21.93 13.57
N TYR A 387 9.13 20.67 13.09
CA TYR A 387 8.24 20.25 12.00
C TYR A 387 6.78 20.11 12.45
N ALA A 388 6.54 19.70 13.70
CA ALA A 388 5.21 19.72 14.31
C ALA A 388 4.65 21.15 14.39
N GLY A 389 5.50 22.15 14.66
CA GLY A 389 5.14 23.57 14.63
C GLY A 389 4.69 24.04 13.25
N ILE A 390 5.41 23.66 12.19
CA ILE A 390 5.05 23.98 10.80
C ILE A 390 3.68 23.37 10.44
N LEU A 391 3.42 22.12 10.79
CA LEU A 391 2.10 21.50 10.55
C LEU A 391 1.00 22.16 11.36
N SER A 392 1.27 22.51 12.61
CA SER A 392 0.29 23.17 13.49
C SER A 392 -0.14 24.54 12.96
N GLU A 393 0.76 25.27 12.28
CA GLU A 393 0.42 26.52 11.61
C GLU A 393 -0.49 26.28 10.39
N MET A 394 -0.27 25.22 9.62
CA MET A 394 -1.05 24.90 8.42
C MET A 394 -2.40 24.23 8.73
N LEU A 395 -2.41 23.31 9.68
CA LEU A 395 -3.56 22.46 10.02
C LEU A 395 -3.60 22.20 11.54
N PRO A 396 -4.16 23.12 12.33
CA PRO A 396 -4.33 22.92 13.77
C PRO A 396 -5.09 21.62 14.08
N GLY A 397 -4.54 20.78 14.96
CA GLY A 397 -5.14 19.51 15.37
C GLY A 397 -4.90 18.34 14.39
N TRP A 398 -3.94 18.47 13.47
CA TRP A 398 -3.53 17.41 12.55
C TRP A 398 -3.16 16.10 13.24
N GLU A 399 -2.72 16.15 14.50
CA GLU A 399 -2.36 14.99 15.31
C GLU A 399 -3.56 14.07 15.49
N GLN A 400 -4.77 14.61 15.65
CA GLN A 400 -6.00 13.81 15.81
C GLN A 400 -6.41 13.12 14.50
N MET A 401 -5.97 13.65 13.35
CA MET A 401 -6.21 13.04 12.04
C MET A 401 -5.25 11.87 11.81
N GLY A 402 -3.98 12.05 12.16
CA GLY A 402 -2.92 11.05 11.98
C GLY A 402 -2.91 9.98 13.07
N GLN A 403 -2.88 10.41 14.34
CA GLN A 403 -2.76 9.55 15.52
C GLN A 403 -4.13 8.99 15.94
N GLY A 404 -4.14 7.71 16.33
CA GLY A 404 -5.35 7.01 16.78
C GLY A 404 -6.07 6.20 15.70
N GLU A 405 -6.74 5.14 16.12
CA GLU A 405 -7.49 4.21 15.23
C GLU A 405 -8.98 4.53 15.16
N ASP A 406 -9.49 5.31 16.11
CA ASP A 406 -10.91 5.59 16.28
C ASP A 406 -11.46 6.48 15.15
N TYR A 407 -12.69 6.18 14.73
CA TYR A 407 -13.42 7.03 13.80
C TYR A 407 -14.00 8.25 14.53
N ILE A 408 -13.64 9.44 14.05
CA ILE A 408 -14.10 10.73 14.59
C ILE A 408 -15.03 11.38 13.56
N TRP A 409 -16.19 11.87 14.02
CA TRP A 409 -17.18 12.57 13.19
C TRP A 409 -17.58 13.91 13.84
N PRO A 410 -17.71 15.01 13.08
CA PRO A 410 -17.52 15.16 11.63
C PRO A 410 -16.06 15.07 11.18
N SER A 411 -15.83 14.48 10.00
CA SER A 411 -14.51 14.42 9.36
C SER A 411 -14.58 14.87 7.91
N ARG A 412 -13.58 15.66 7.49
CA ARG A 412 -13.34 16.02 6.08
C ARG A 412 -12.40 15.04 5.39
N GLY A 413 -11.83 14.10 6.14
CA GLY A 413 -10.78 13.21 5.69
C GLY A 413 -9.71 13.00 6.74
N TYR A 414 -8.79 12.08 6.46
CA TYR A 414 -7.69 11.73 7.36
C TYR A 414 -6.30 11.88 6.71
N ASN A 415 -6.25 12.28 5.45
CA ASN A 415 -4.99 12.56 4.76
C ASN A 415 -4.54 14.00 5.09
N VAL A 416 -3.52 14.12 5.94
CA VAL A 416 -3.01 15.41 6.44
C VAL A 416 -2.48 16.29 5.30
N PRO A 417 -1.57 15.83 4.40
CA PRO A 417 -1.11 16.64 3.28
C PRO A 417 -2.24 17.27 2.46
N TRP A 418 -3.25 16.49 2.10
CA TRP A 418 -4.37 16.98 1.30
C TRP A 418 -5.27 17.93 2.07
N ALA A 419 -5.49 17.68 3.37
CA ALA A 419 -6.27 18.58 4.22
C ALA A 419 -5.63 19.97 4.42
N CYS A 420 -4.31 20.09 4.20
CA CYS A 420 -3.59 21.37 4.21
C CYS A 420 -3.76 22.18 2.91
N LEU A 421 -4.22 21.56 1.82
CA LEU A 421 -4.32 22.18 0.49
C LEU A 421 -5.62 22.96 0.33
N THR A 422 -5.58 24.03 -0.46
CA THR A 422 -6.80 24.67 -0.96
C THR A 422 -7.39 23.89 -2.13
N ARG A 423 -8.63 24.18 -2.51
CA ARG A 423 -9.30 23.42 -3.58
C ARG A 423 -8.57 23.52 -4.93
N THR A 424 -7.97 24.67 -5.21
CA THR A 424 -7.16 24.87 -6.43
C THR A 424 -5.86 24.08 -6.37
N GLU A 425 -5.20 24.03 -5.21
CA GLU A 425 -3.99 23.21 -4.99
C GLU A 425 -4.32 21.72 -5.10
N GLU A 426 -5.45 21.27 -4.55
CA GLU A 426 -5.95 19.90 -4.69
C GLU A 426 -6.12 19.54 -6.19
N GLU A 427 -6.77 20.39 -7.00
CA GLU A 427 -6.94 20.13 -8.44
C GLU A 427 -5.57 20.02 -9.14
N ALA A 428 -4.64 20.94 -8.85
CA ALA A 428 -3.30 20.93 -9.43
C ALA A 428 -2.50 19.68 -9.03
N CYS A 429 -2.73 19.14 -7.83
CA CYS A 429 -2.11 17.89 -7.38
C CYS A 429 -2.77 16.66 -8.02
N GLU A 430 -4.10 16.65 -8.19
CA GLU A 430 -4.83 15.61 -8.93
C GLU A 430 -4.38 15.54 -10.39
N VAL A 431 -4.18 16.69 -11.03
CA VAL A 431 -3.65 16.79 -12.41
C VAL A 431 -2.24 16.22 -12.50
N TYR A 432 -1.38 16.50 -11.51
CA TYR A 432 -0.02 15.95 -11.50
C TYR A 432 -0.06 14.42 -11.44
N MET A 433 -0.82 13.85 -10.50
CA MET A 433 -0.95 12.39 -10.38
C MET A 433 -1.57 11.77 -11.63
N LEU A 434 -2.58 12.44 -12.22
CA LEU A 434 -3.18 12.01 -13.48
C LEU A 434 -2.13 11.97 -14.58
N GLY A 435 -1.27 12.99 -14.71
CA GLY A 435 -0.15 12.98 -15.66
C GLY A 435 0.76 11.76 -15.50
N ARG A 436 1.05 11.35 -14.25
CA ARG A 436 1.86 10.14 -13.96
C ARG A 436 1.12 8.86 -14.34
N VAL A 437 -0.19 8.77 -14.09
CA VAL A 437 -1.01 7.64 -14.53
C VAL A 437 -1.15 7.58 -16.05
N LEU A 438 -1.32 8.71 -16.72
CA LEU A 438 -1.35 8.79 -18.18
C LEU A 438 -0.04 8.25 -18.77
N TRP A 439 1.10 8.66 -18.21
CA TRP A 439 2.39 8.10 -18.62
C TRP A 439 2.43 6.57 -18.47
N CYS A 440 1.98 6.03 -17.32
CA CYS A 440 1.94 4.58 -17.09
C CYS A 440 1.04 3.86 -18.10
N ILE A 441 -0.12 4.45 -18.43
CA ILE A 441 -1.04 3.89 -19.43
C ILE A 441 -0.40 3.88 -20.82
N PHE A 442 0.20 4.99 -21.24
CA PHE A 442 0.71 5.10 -22.60
C PHE A 442 2.01 4.32 -22.82
N GLU A 443 2.90 4.28 -21.84
CA GLU A 443 4.11 3.44 -21.85
C GLU A 443 3.83 1.98 -21.46
N ALA A 444 2.61 1.65 -21.03
CA ALA A 444 2.22 0.33 -20.53
C ALA A 444 3.13 -0.17 -19.39
N SER A 445 3.41 0.71 -18.44
CA SER A 445 4.25 0.46 -17.27
C SER A 445 3.40 0.31 -16.01
N SER A 446 3.78 -0.60 -15.12
CA SER A 446 3.10 -0.83 -13.84
C SER A 446 3.13 0.41 -12.93
N ALA A 447 4.25 1.15 -12.96
CA ALA A 447 4.49 2.35 -12.16
C ALA A 447 5.48 3.29 -12.87
N PRO A 448 5.58 4.55 -12.43
CA PRO A 448 6.51 5.53 -13.01
C PRO A 448 7.99 5.22 -12.79
N GLN A 449 8.35 4.55 -11.70
CA GLN A 449 9.72 4.17 -11.37
C GLN A 449 9.81 2.64 -11.16
N ARG A 450 11.00 2.09 -11.40
CA ARG A 450 11.32 0.69 -11.08
C ARG A 450 11.55 0.57 -9.58
N ALA A 451 10.95 -0.46 -8.99
CA ALA A 451 11.22 -0.87 -7.61
C ALA A 451 11.11 0.25 -6.56
N ALA A 452 9.89 0.72 -6.27
CA ALA A 452 9.59 1.29 -4.95
C ALA A 452 10.20 0.33 -3.91
N VAL A 453 11.02 0.82 -2.99
CA VAL A 453 11.93 -0.04 -2.21
C VAL A 453 11.21 -1.16 -1.44
N TRP A 454 9.94 -0.95 -1.12
CA TRP A 454 9.06 -1.88 -0.40
C TRP A 454 8.08 -2.66 -1.30
N LEU A 455 8.19 -2.55 -2.63
CA LEU A 455 7.36 -3.29 -3.58
C LEU A 455 8.16 -3.74 -4.81
N SER A 456 7.76 -4.88 -5.34
CA SER A 456 8.16 -5.34 -6.66
C SER A 456 6.93 -5.66 -7.48
N TYR A 457 6.96 -5.27 -8.74
CA TYR A 457 5.90 -5.59 -9.69
C TYR A 457 6.22 -6.90 -10.41
N PRO A 458 5.21 -7.69 -10.83
CA PRO A 458 5.42 -8.81 -11.75
C PRO A 458 6.10 -8.36 -13.05
N TRP A 459 5.79 -7.13 -13.48
CA TRP A 459 6.34 -6.48 -14.66
C TRP A 459 6.98 -5.15 -14.26
N GLU A 460 8.28 -5.18 -13.97
CA GLU A 460 9.03 -3.96 -13.65
C GLU A 460 9.18 -3.07 -14.89
N PRO A 461 9.02 -1.73 -14.77
CA PRO A 461 9.18 -0.82 -15.90
C PRO A 461 10.56 -0.91 -16.55
N LEU A 462 10.60 -1.07 -17.88
CA LEU A 462 11.84 -1.02 -18.66
C LEU A 462 12.32 0.42 -18.90
N VAL A 463 11.38 1.35 -18.95
CA VAL A 463 11.62 2.79 -19.01
C VAL A 463 10.94 3.40 -17.80
N GLU A 464 11.59 4.37 -17.18
CA GLU A 464 11.08 5.12 -16.04
C GLU A 464 10.70 6.53 -16.47
N PHE A 465 9.69 7.10 -15.82
CA PHE A 465 9.29 8.49 -16.00
C PHE A 465 10.46 9.43 -15.64
N PRO A 466 10.76 10.46 -16.45
CA PRO A 466 9.96 11.01 -17.56
C PRO A 466 10.37 10.51 -18.96
N GLY A 467 11.07 9.38 -19.07
CA GLY A 467 11.42 8.81 -20.36
C GLY A 467 10.19 8.35 -21.14
N TYR A 468 10.19 8.50 -22.47
CA TYR A 468 9.11 8.02 -23.35
C TYR A 468 9.67 7.10 -24.42
N THR A 469 8.96 6.03 -24.73
CA THR A 469 9.28 5.13 -25.85
C THR A 469 8.18 5.15 -26.91
N THR A 470 6.94 4.93 -26.49
CA THR A 470 5.81 4.66 -27.39
C THR A 470 4.71 5.72 -27.32
N THR A 471 4.73 6.57 -26.30
CA THR A 471 3.73 7.64 -26.13
C THR A 471 3.73 8.60 -27.33
N PRO A 472 2.56 8.93 -27.93
CA PRO A 472 2.45 9.92 -29.00
C PRO A 472 2.77 11.35 -28.55
N GLU A 473 3.34 12.17 -29.44
CA GLU A 473 3.80 13.52 -29.12
C GLU A 473 2.74 14.44 -28.46
N PRO A 474 1.48 14.52 -28.95
CA PRO A 474 0.46 15.34 -28.27
C PRO A 474 0.20 14.91 -26.82
N ILE A 475 0.32 13.61 -26.54
CA ILE A 475 0.15 13.05 -25.22
C ILE A 475 1.38 13.30 -24.34
N ARG A 476 2.60 13.24 -24.91
CA ARG A 476 3.83 13.63 -24.19
C ARG A 476 3.74 15.07 -23.70
N GLN A 477 3.33 15.99 -24.57
CA GLN A 477 3.17 17.41 -24.22
C GLN A 477 2.13 17.61 -23.12
N LEU A 478 1.02 16.87 -23.16
CA LEU A 478 0.01 16.90 -22.12
C LEU A 478 0.56 16.38 -20.78
N ILE A 479 1.24 15.23 -20.78
CA ILE A 479 1.85 14.64 -19.57
C ILE A 479 2.88 15.59 -18.97
N ASP A 480 3.75 16.18 -19.80
CA ASP A 480 4.76 17.14 -19.35
C ASP A 480 4.14 18.41 -18.77
N ALA A 481 3.01 18.88 -19.33
CA ALA A 481 2.26 20.00 -18.79
C ALA A 481 1.57 19.66 -17.45
N CYS A 482 0.99 18.47 -17.33
CA CYS A 482 0.39 17.98 -16.09
C CYS A 482 1.43 17.83 -14.97
N THR A 483 2.65 17.41 -15.32
CA THR A 483 3.71 17.08 -14.36
C THR A 483 4.73 18.21 -14.16
N ARG A 484 4.37 19.47 -14.46
CA ARG A 484 5.20 20.63 -14.16
C ARG A 484 5.51 20.70 -12.66
N GLY A 485 6.75 21.04 -12.33
CA GLY A 485 7.27 21.03 -10.96
C GLY A 485 7.87 19.70 -10.51
N ARG A 486 7.85 18.65 -11.36
CA ARG A 486 8.48 17.36 -11.04
C ARG A 486 9.92 17.54 -10.57
N GLN A 487 10.28 16.84 -9.49
CA GLN A 487 11.62 16.80 -8.94
C GLN A 487 12.31 15.47 -9.28
N ILE A 488 13.64 15.48 -9.23
CA ILE A 488 14.43 14.26 -9.37
C ILE A 488 14.37 13.49 -8.05
N GLY A 489 13.67 12.36 -8.03
CA GLY A 489 13.54 11.51 -6.85
C GLY A 489 14.84 10.80 -6.46
N LEU A 490 14.89 10.34 -5.20
CA LEU A 490 15.99 9.57 -4.63
C LEU A 490 16.33 8.31 -5.45
N SER A 491 15.32 7.73 -6.11
CA SER A 491 15.47 6.53 -6.95
C SER A 491 16.50 6.72 -8.08
N LYS A 492 16.82 7.95 -8.49
CA LYS A 492 17.92 8.23 -9.44
C LYS A 492 19.30 7.85 -8.88
N TYR A 493 19.47 7.88 -7.57
CA TYR A 493 20.76 7.67 -6.91
C TYR A 493 20.83 6.33 -6.20
N ILE A 494 19.72 5.89 -5.61
CA ILE A 494 19.65 4.67 -4.80
C ILE A 494 18.55 3.79 -5.34
N VAL A 495 18.86 2.51 -5.56
CA VAL A 495 17.90 1.51 -6.05
C VAL A 495 17.94 0.25 -5.21
N ARG A 496 16.82 -0.47 -5.21
CA ARG A 496 16.76 -1.82 -4.65
C ARG A 496 17.31 -2.82 -5.66
N LYS A 497 18.34 -3.57 -5.25
CA LYS A 497 18.81 -4.78 -5.94
C LYS A 497 18.58 -5.97 -5.02
N GLN A 498 17.52 -6.75 -5.31
CA GLN A 498 17.09 -7.87 -4.47
C GLN A 498 16.93 -7.46 -2.99
N LYS A 499 17.80 -7.99 -2.11
CA LYS A 499 17.81 -7.78 -0.66
C LYS A 499 18.62 -6.57 -0.19
N LYS A 500 19.16 -5.76 -1.11
CA LYS A 500 20.03 -4.64 -0.80
C LYS A 500 19.56 -3.34 -1.44
N LEU A 501 19.85 -2.24 -0.76
CA LEU A 501 19.94 -0.91 -1.32
C LEU A 501 21.37 -0.67 -1.81
N VAL A 502 21.49 -0.23 -3.07
CA VAL A 502 22.75 0.02 -3.75
C VAL A 502 22.72 1.36 -4.49
N MET A 503 23.90 1.91 -4.75
CA MET A 503 24.04 3.09 -5.61
C MET A 503 23.67 2.70 -7.03
N ARG A 504 22.82 3.50 -7.70
CA ARG A 504 22.32 3.19 -9.05
C ARG A 504 23.46 3.05 -10.07
N GLU A 505 24.49 3.88 -9.98
CA GLU A 505 25.65 3.80 -10.89
C GLU A 505 26.52 2.54 -10.70
N LEU A 506 26.36 1.85 -9.55
CA LEU A 506 27.08 0.63 -9.18
C LEU A 506 26.14 -0.59 -9.12
N GLU A 507 24.93 -0.50 -9.68
CA GLU A 507 23.94 -1.57 -9.64
C GLU A 507 24.51 -2.88 -10.21
N ASP A 508 25.28 -2.78 -11.28
CA ASP A 508 25.88 -3.93 -11.98
C ASP A 508 27.16 -4.46 -11.33
N THR A 509 27.82 -3.69 -10.45
CA THR A 509 29.12 -4.06 -9.87
C THR A 509 29.06 -4.48 -8.40
N GLU A 510 27.97 -4.17 -7.68
CA GLU A 510 27.76 -4.47 -6.25
C GLU A 510 28.78 -3.85 -5.28
N ASP A 511 29.54 -2.86 -5.75
CA ASP A 511 30.63 -2.24 -4.98
C ASP A 511 30.17 -1.15 -3.99
N SER A 512 28.87 -0.83 -3.95
CA SER A 512 28.36 0.22 -3.06
C SER A 512 28.39 -0.21 -1.59
N THR A 513 29.03 0.57 -0.73
CA THR A 513 29.03 0.34 0.72
C THR A 513 27.78 0.91 1.40
N PRO A 514 27.37 0.39 2.56
CA PRO A 514 26.27 0.97 3.34
C PRO A 514 26.47 2.46 3.67
N GLU A 515 27.71 2.86 3.98
CA GLU A 515 28.09 4.25 4.25
C GLU A 515 27.81 5.15 3.05
N GLN A 516 28.18 4.70 1.83
CA GLN A 516 27.94 5.46 0.61
C GLN A 516 26.45 5.67 0.34
N VAL A 517 25.65 4.61 0.54
CA VAL A 517 24.20 4.65 0.35
C VAL A 517 23.56 5.62 1.35
N GLN A 518 23.92 5.54 2.64
CA GLN A 518 23.34 6.42 3.65
C GLN A 518 23.80 7.87 3.49
N GLN A 519 25.08 8.11 3.16
CA GLN A 519 25.57 9.47 2.91
C GLN A 519 24.87 10.11 1.71
N MET A 520 24.69 9.37 0.61
CA MET A 520 23.95 9.87 -0.55
C MET A 520 22.50 10.19 -0.19
N ALA A 521 21.84 9.34 0.61
CA ALA A 521 20.48 9.58 1.07
C ALA A 521 20.39 10.83 1.96
N SER A 522 21.29 10.95 2.95
CA SER A 522 21.37 12.12 3.82
C SER A 522 21.57 13.42 3.04
N ASP A 523 22.51 13.44 2.09
CA ASP A 523 22.79 14.61 1.26
C ASP A 523 21.61 14.99 0.37
N TRP A 524 20.91 13.99 -0.18
CA TRP A 524 19.72 14.21 -1.00
C TRP A 524 18.55 14.72 -0.18
N TRP A 525 18.23 14.05 0.95
CA TRP A 525 17.13 14.44 1.83
C TRP A 525 17.34 15.80 2.47
N THR A 526 18.57 16.17 2.84
CA THR A 526 18.88 17.52 3.35
C THR A 526 18.49 18.59 2.33
N LYS A 527 18.78 18.37 1.04
CA LYS A 527 18.41 19.30 -0.04
C LYS A 527 16.91 19.31 -0.28
N GLU A 528 16.27 18.14 -0.28
CA GLU A 528 14.83 18.00 -0.54
C GLU A 528 13.99 18.62 0.59
N ILE A 529 14.40 18.43 1.84
CA ILE A 529 13.76 19.05 3.01
C ILE A 529 13.95 20.57 2.97
N ALA A 530 15.16 21.05 2.66
CA ALA A 530 15.39 22.50 2.53
C ALA A 530 14.55 23.13 1.41
N PHE A 531 14.38 22.42 0.29
CA PHE A 531 13.46 22.84 -0.78
C PHE A 531 12.00 22.87 -0.30
N SER A 532 11.56 21.83 0.41
CA SER A 532 10.22 21.72 0.97
C SER A 532 9.92 22.83 1.97
N GLU A 533 10.84 23.09 2.91
CA GLU A 533 10.74 24.20 3.86
C GLU A 533 10.63 25.55 3.16
N LYS A 534 11.46 25.79 2.14
CA LYS A 534 11.40 27.02 1.35
C LYS A 534 10.04 27.19 0.67
N TRP A 535 9.55 26.15 0.02
CA TRP A 535 8.25 26.18 -0.66
C TRP A 535 7.11 26.42 0.34
N LEU A 536 7.11 25.75 1.49
CA LEU A 536 6.10 25.92 2.54
C LEU A 536 6.11 27.34 3.13
N ASN A 537 7.29 27.92 3.33
CA ASN A 537 7.43 29.30 3.79
C ASN A 537 6.94 30.32 2.75
N GLU A 538 7.31 30.14 1.48
CA GLU A 538 6.82 30.99 0.38
C GLU A 538 5.29 30.91 0.26
N ARG A 539 4.73 29.69 0.38
CA ARG A 539 3.30 29.45 0.43
C ARG A 539 2.64 30.18 1.60
N ALA A 540 3.11 29.97 2.82
CA ALA A 540 2.53 30.58 4.01
C ALA A 540 2.53 32.11 3.94
N GLU A 541 3.66 32.71 3.53
CA GLU A 541 3.76 34.16 3.39
C GLU A 541 2.94 34.71 2.23
N GLY A 542 2.88 34.01 1.09
CA GLY A 542 2.02 34.38 -0.03
C GLY A 542 0.53 34.32 0.32
N MET A 543 0.13 33.29 1.08
CA MET A 543 -1.26 33.15 1.58
C MET A 543 -1.60 34.29 2.54
N LYS A 544 -0.69 34.67 3.45
CA LYS A 544 -0.87 35.82 4.36
C LYS A 544 -1.00 37.14 3.61
N ARG A 545 -0.24 37.33 2.52
CA ARG A 545 -0.32 38.52 1.65
C ARG A 545 -1.51 38.49 0.69
N GLY A 546 -2.12 37.33 0.45
CA GLY A 546 -3.19 37.13 -0.53
C GLY A 546 -2.71 37.14 -2.00
N ASP A 547 -1.42 36.93 -2.24
CA ASP A 547 -0.81 36.93 -3.58
C ASP A 547 -0.27 35.54 -4.01
N TRP A 548 -0.53 34.50 -3.21
CA TRP A 548 -0.13 33.14 -3.54
C TRP A 548 -0.80 32.62 -4.81
N ASN A 549 0.03 32.16 -5.76
CA ASN A 549 -0.46 31.41 -6.89
C ASN A 549 -0.71 29.95 -6.46
N GLU A 550 -1.96 29.63 -6.14
CA GLU A 550 -2.40 28.28 -5.75
C GLU A 550 -2.11 27.21 -6.83
N ASN A 551 -1.98 27.60 -8.10
CA ASN A 551 -1.45 26.75 -9.17
C ASN A 551 0.01 27.11 -9.45
N TYR A 552 0.86 26.95 -8.44
CA TYR A 552 2.26 27.43 -8.43
C TYR A 552 3.06 27.03 -9.68
N TYR A 553 2.86 25.80 -10.17
CA TYR A 553 3.55 25.26 -11.35
C TYR A 553 2.82 25.48 -12.68
N ASN A 554 1.71 26.22 -12.67
CA ASN A 554 0.87 26.50 -13.83
C ASN A 554 0.48 25.23 -14.60
N ARG A 555 0.00 24.21 -13.89
CA ARG A 555 -0.53 22.98 -14.49
C ARG A 555 -1.88 23.26 -15.15
N PRO A 556 -2.28 22.48 -16.18
CA PRO A 556 -3.63 22.57 -16.72
C PRO A 556 -4.67 22.20 -15.65
N LYS A 557 -5.91 22.62 -15.83
CA LYS A 557 -7.05 22.15 -15.03
C LYS A 557 -7.50 20.76 -15.46
N LEU A 558 -8.23 20.04 -14.62
CA LEU A 558 -8.76 18.71 -14.97
C LEU A 558 -9.64 18.76 -16.24
N GLN A 559 -10.40 19.85 -16.41
CA GLN A 559 -11.18 20.11 -17.61
C GLN A 559 -10.31 20.17 -18.87
N GLU A 560 -9.21 20.92 -18.82
CA GLU A 560 -8.31 21.10 -19.96
C GLU A 560 -7.61 19.79 -20.33
N VAL A 561 -7.26 18.96 -19.34
CA VAL A 561 -6.71 17.62 -19.57
C VAL A 561 -7.73 16.73 -20.29
N TYR A 562 -8.98 16.72 -19.82
CA TYR A 562 -10.07 15.97 -20.47
C TYR A 562 -10.28 16.43 -21.92
N ASP A 563 -10.32 17.74 -22.15
CA ASP A 563 -10.53 18.32 -23.48
C ASP A 563 -9.37 17.99 -24.44
N ALA A 564 -8.13 18.01 -23.95
CA ALA A 564 -6.96 17.63 -24.73
C ALA A 564 -6.99 16.14 -25.13
N LEU A 565 -7.36 15.25 -24.21
CA LEU A 565 -7.53 13.82 -24.50
C LEU A 565 -8.68 13.58 -25.50
N ASN A 566 -9.76 14.35 -25.40
CA ASN A 566 -10.89 14.25 -26.31
C ASN A 566 -10.54 14.78 -27.71
N ALA A 567 -9.77 15.85 -27.79
CA ALA A 567 -9.21 16.34 -29.05
C ALA A 567 -8.29 15.28 -29.69
N TYR A 568 -7.45 14.61 -28.90
CA TYR A 568 -6.60 13.51 -29.39
C TYR A 568 -7.43 12.33 -29.91
N LYS A 569 -8.50 11.93 -29.20
CA LYS A 569 -9.47 10.93 -29.67
C LYS A 569 -10.02 11.30 -31.04
N GLN A 570 -10.51 12.54 -31.20
CA GLN A 570 -11.14 13.00 -32.43
C GLN A 570 -10.14 13.05 -33.60
N GLN A 571 -8.94 13.58 -33.38
CA GLN A 571 -7.87 13.63 -34.39
C GLN A 571 -7.43 12.23 -34.84
N SER A 572 -7.44 11.26 -33.92
CA SER A 572 -7.05 9.87 -34.19
C SER A 572 -8.18 9.01 -34.76
N GLY A 573 -9.41 9.55 -34.85
CA GLY A 573 -10.57 8.85 -35.41
C GLY A 573 -11.07 7.68 -34.54
N TYR A 574 -10.82 7.70 -33.24
CA TYR A 574 -11.22 6.59 -32.37
C TYR A 574 -12.71 6.66 -31.98
N ALA A 575 -13.41 5.53 -32.09
CA ALA A 575 -14.77 5.33 -31.58
C ALA A 575 -14.73 4.41 -30.37
N PHE A 576 -15.32 4.85 -29.26
CA PHE A 576 -15.52 4.05 -28.04
C PHE A 576 -16.89 4.35 -27.47
#